data_AF-A0A7S2MMQ9-F1
#
_entry.id   AF-A0A7S2MMQ9-F1
#
_cell.length_a   1.000
_cell.length_b   1.000
_cell.length_c   1.000
_cell.angle_alpha   90.00
_cell.angle_beta   90.00
_cell.angle_gamma   90.00
#
_symmetry.space_group_name_H-M   'P 1'
#
loop_
_entity.id
_entity.type
_entity.pdbx_description
1 polymer ?
#
loop_
_entity_poly.entity_id
_entity_poly.type
_entity_poly.pdbx_seq_one_letter_code
_entity_poly.pdbx_strand_id
1 'polypeptide(L)'
;ALINEPEDHLKAASAWSLGQIGRHTPDHSRALAEADVLRRLLAVYLHQDSSEDLQTKAKRALKSIIQKCTYLPALEPLLEAPPNILKYVVQQFAKVLPNDLNARRSFVQSGGLQKIQEVKCEVGSKLHDNIDEINMLYPQEIVNYYSPNYAESLLQKLDDPSKPQ
;
A
#
# COMPACT_ATOMS: atom_id res chain seq x y z
N ALA A 1 10.65 -18.84 -13.37
CA ALA A 1 9.58 -18.58 -14.33
C ALA A 1 9.15 -17.10 -14.43
N LEU A 2 8.41 -16.51 -13.47
CA LEU A 2 7.91 -15.11 -13.58
C LEU A 2 8.95 -14.05 -13.98
N ILE A 3 10.17 -14.15 -13.47
CA ILE A 3 11.27 -13.19 -13.74
C ILE A 3 12.28 -13.71 -14.76
N ASN A 4 12.53 -15.02 -14.77
CA ASN A 4 13.67 -15.60 -15.48
C ASN A 4 13.31 -16.15 -16.86
N GLU A 5 12.04 -16.51 -17.12
CA GLU A 5 11.68 -16.93 -18.48
C GLU A 5 11.76 -15.72 -19.41
N PRO A 6 12.22 -15.87 -20.65
CA PRO A 6 12.12 -14.81 -21.64
C PRO A 6 10.70 -14.67 -22.18
N GLU A 7 9.96 -15.77 -22.33
CA GLU A 7 8.65 -15.74 -22.97
C GLU A 7 7.53 -15.29 -22.04
N ASP A 8 6.81 -14.28 -22.49
CA ASP A 8 5.74 -13.64 -21.75
C ASP A 8 4.57 -14.56 -21.41
N HIS A 9 4.25 -15.53 -22.26
CA HIS A 9 3.17 -16.49 -21.96
C HIS A 9 3.51 -17.40 -20.77
N LEU A 10 4.78 -17.75 -20.58
CA LEU A 10 5.25 -18.51 -19.41
C LEU A 10 5.26 -17.66 -18.15
N LYS A 11 5.69 -16.39 -18.26
CA LYS A 11 5.56 -15.42 -17.16
C LYS A 11 4.09 -15.20 -16.78
N ALA A 12 3.20 -15.15 -17.75
CA ALA A 12 1.78 -14.90 -17.56
C ALA A 12 1.11 -16.07 -16.85
N ALA A 13 1.39 -17.30 -17.29
CA ALA A 13 0.99 -18.52 -16.58
C ALA A 13 1.52 -18.54 -15.14
N SER A 14 2.78 -18.13 -14.93
CA SER A 14 3.38 -18.03 -13.60
C SER A 14 2.68 -17.01 -12.71
N ALA A 15 2.44 -15.80 -13.22
CA ALA A 15 1.74 -14.73 -12.51
C ALA A 15 0.33 -15.19 -12.10
N TRP A 16 -0.38 -15.85 -13.01
CA TRP A 16 -1.71 -16.38 -12.74
C TRP A 16 -1.68 -17.43 -11.62
N SER A 17 -0.78 -18.41 -11.68
CA SER A 17 -0.63 -19.45 -10.66
C SER A 17 -0.29 -18.89 -9.28
N LEU A 18 0.61 -17.90 -9.21
CA LEU A 18 0.92 -17.19 -7.97
C LEU A 18 -0.33 -16.48 -7.40
N GLY A 19 -1.11 -15.85 -8.27
CA GLY A 19 -2.40 -15.25 -7.89
C GLY A 19 -3.41 -16.27 -7.37
N GLN A 20 -3.44 -17.49 -7.93
CA GLN A 20 -4.27 -18.57 -7.40
C GLN A 20 -3.83 -18.94 -5.99
N ILE A 21 -2.54 -19.15 -5.75
CA ILE A 21 -2.01 -19.56 -4.44
C ILE A 21 -2.34 -18.51 -3.36
N GLY A 22 -1.95 -17.25 -3.59
CA GLY A 22 -2.02 -16.23 -2.54
C GLY A 22 -3.41 -15.64 -2.28
N ARG A 23 -4.41 -15.94 -3.11
CA ARG A 23 -5.78 -15.45 -2.87
C ARG A 23 -6.59 -16.29 -1.87
N HIS A 24 -6.10 -17.46 -1.48
CA HIS A 24 -6.85 -18.40 -0.66
C HIS A 24 -6.83 -18.05 0.84
N THR A 25 -5.65 -18.04 1.46
CA THR A 25 -5.48 -17.82 2.90
C THR A 25 -4.42 -16.75 3.18
N PRO A 26 -4.44 -16.12 4.36
CA PRO A 26 -3.36 -15.24 4.80
C PRO A 26 -1.98 -15.91 4.80
N ASP A 27 -1.90 -17.19 5.18
CA ASP A 27 -0.63 -17.93 5.22
C ASP A 27 -0.02 -18.10 3.83
N HIS A 28 -0.84 -18.44 2.82
CA HIS A 28 -0.36 -18.50 1.44
C HIS A 28 0.08 -17.13 0.93
N SER A 29 -0.69 -16.08 1.23
CA SER A 29 -0.33 -14.72 0.85
C SER A 29 0.99 -14.28 1.49
N ARG A 30 1.18 -14.61 2.78
CA ARG A 30 2.42 -14.35 3.52
C ARG A 30 3.61 -15.07 2.91
N ALA A 31 3.49 -16.35 2.58
CA ALA A 31 4.57 -17.10 1.95
C ALA A 31 5.00 -16.46 0.61
N LEU A 32 4.05 -15.97 -0.19
CA LEU A 32 4.37 -15.23 -1.41
C LEU A 32 5.02 -13.87 -1.12
N ALA A 33 4.56 -13.17 -0.08
CA ALA A 33 5.10 -11.88 0.32
C ALA A 33 6.55 -11.98 0.82
N GLU A 34 6.85 -12.98 1.64
CA GLU A 34 8.21 -13.30 2.13
C GLU A 34 9.13 -13.73 0.99
N ALA A 35 8.59 -14.38 -0.06
CA ALA A 35 9.31 -14.72 -1.28
C ALA A 35 9.42 -13.55 -2.30
N ASP A 36 9.09 -12.33 -1.89
CA ASP A 36 9.20 -11.11 -2.69
C ASP A 36 8.31 -11.08 -3.97
N VAL A 37 7.25 -11.87 -3.99
CA VAL A 37 6.39 -12.02 -5.17
C VAL A 37 5.63 -10.73 -5.47
N LEU A 38 5.24 -9.96 -4.45
CA LEU A 38 4.45 -8.75 -4.65
C LEU A 38 5.18 -7.67 -5.45
N ARG A 39 6.44 -7.37 -5.08
CA ARG A 39 7.29 -6.41 -5.80
C ARG A 39 7.59 -6.89 -7.22
N ARG A 40 7.83 -8.19 -7.39
CA ARG A 40 8.06 -8.81 -8.70
C ARG A 40 6.84 -8.72 -9.62
N LEU A 41 5.64 -8.99 -9.10
CA LEU A 41 4.39 -8.83 -9.86
C LEU A 41 4.13 -7.36 -10.21
N LEU A 42 4.43 -6.42 -9.30
CA LEU A 42 4.32 -4.99 -9.59
C LEU A 42 5.27 -4.59 -10.72
N ALA A 43 6.54 -5.00 -10.66
CA ALA A 43 7.53 -4.70 -11.69
C ALA A 43 7.11 -5.23 -13.06
N VAL A 44 6.67 -6.50 -13.13
CA VAL A 44 6.18 -7.11 -14.38
C VAL A 44 4.95 -6.40 -14.93
N TYR A 45 4.01 -6.01 -14.05
CA TYR A 45 2.82 -5.24 -14.44
C TYR A 45 3.17 -3.87 -15.02
N LEU A 46 4.19 -3.20 -14.51
CA LEU A 46 4.58 -1.85 -14.95
C LEU A 46 5.58 -1.84 -16.11
N HIS A 47 6.17 -2.99 -16.45
CA HIS A 47 7.14 -3.08 -17.52
C HIS A 47 6.48 -2.84 -18.88
N GLN A 48 7.00 -1.89 -19.66
CA GLN A 48 6.42 -1.45 -20.93
C GLN A 48 6.45 -2.57 -21.98
N ASP A 49 7.49 -3.41 -21.95
CA ASP A 49 7.62 -4.53 -22.89
C ASP A 49 6.81 -5.77 -22.49
N SER A 50 6.13 -5.76 -21.33
CA SER A 50 5.22 -6.84 -20.97
C SER A 50 4.00 -6.80 -21.88
N SER A 51 3.65 -7.94 -22.46
CA SER A 51 2.40 -8.18 -23.17
C SER A 51 1.17 -7.87 -22.32
N GLU A 52 0.06 -7.54 -22.99
CA GLU A 52 -1.21 -7.20 -22.34
C GLU A 52 -1.73 -8.32 -21.42
N ASP A 53 -1.61 -9.59 -21.85
CA ASP A 53 -2.01 -10.75 -21.04
C ASP A 53 -1.16 -10.87 -19.77
N LEU A 54 0.17 -10.69 -19.90
CA LEU A 54 1.08 -10.72 -18.76
C LEU A 54 0.77 -9.59 -17.77
N GLN A 55 0.63 -8.35 -18.25
CA GLN A 55 0.29 -7.20 -17.41
C GLN A 55 -1.06 -7.43 -16.70
N THR A 56 -2.06 -7.93 -17.42
CA THR A 56 -3.39 -8.21 -16.86
C THR A 56 -3.34 -9.27 -15.77
N LYS A 57 -2.65 -10.39 -16.00
CA LYS A 57 -2.52 -11.47 -15.02
C LYS A 57 -1.66 -11.05 -13.84
N ALA A 58 -0.56 -10.34 -14.04
CA ALA A 58 0.29 -9.81 -12.97
C ALA A 58 -0.47 -8.84 -12.07
N LYS A 59 -1.19 -7.88 -12.66
CA LYS A 59 -2.05 -6.93 -11.94
C LYS A 59 -3.13 -7.63 -11.12
N ARG A 60 -3.83 -8.61 -11.72
CA ARG A 60 -4.91 -9.34 -11.05
C ARG A 60 -4.36 -10.18 -9.90
N ALA A 61 -3.26 -10.89 -10.12
CA ALA A 61 -2.59 -11.66 -9.08
C ALA A 61 -2.15 -10.76 -7.92
N LEU A 62 -1.47 -9.66 -8.21
CA LEU A 62 -0.99 -8.71 -7.22
C LEU A 62 -2.14 -8.22 -6.32
N LYS A 63 -3.24 -7.75 -6.90
CA LYS A 63 -4.42 -7.31 -6.15
C LYS A 63 -4.97 -8.39 -5.22
N SER A 64 -5.15 -9.61 -5.75
CA SER A 64 -5.73 -10.71 -4.97
C SER A 64 -4.83 -11.14 -3.80
N ILE A 65 -3.50 -11.10 -3.98
CA ILE A 65 -2.55 -11.44 -2.92
C ILE A 65 -2.54 -10.34 -1.85
N ILE A 66 -2.49 -9.05 -2.25
CA ILE A 66 -2.52 -7.91 -1.32
C ILE A 66 -3.74 -8.00 -0.39
N GLN A 67 -4.93 -8.26 -0.95
CA GLN A 67 -6.19 -8.33 -0.19
C GLN A 67 -6.24 -9.49 0.83
N LYS A 68 -5.27 -10.40 0.82
CA LYS A 68 -5.11 -11.49 1.80
C LYS A 68 -3.87 -11.36 2.66
N CYS A 69 -2.96 -10.45 2.33
CA CYS A 69 -1.67 -10.34 3.01
C CYS A 69 -1.84 -9.66 4.38
N THR A 70 -1.48 -10.37 5.45
CA THR A 70 -1.41 -9.81 6.80
C THR A 70 0.02 -9.45 7.20
N TYR A 71 1.01 -9.79 6.37
CA TYR A 71 2.42 -9.42 6.57
C TYR A 71 2.69 -8.02 6.02
N LEU A 72 2.42 -7.01 6.85
CA LEU A 72 2.47 -5.60 6.47
C LEU A 72 3.84 -5.08 5.99
N PRO A 73 5.00 -5.53 6.52
CA PRO A 73 6.31 -5.06 6.02
C PRO A 73 6.50 -5.27 4.51
N ALA A 74 5.91 -6.31 3.92
CA ALA A 74 5.98 -6.56 2.49
C ALA A 74 5.02 -5.68 1.66
N LEU A 75 4.02 -5.05 2.30
CA LEU A 75 3.08 -4.13 1.66
C LEU A 75 3.58 -2.69 1.65
N GLU A 76 4.41 -2.29 2.61
CA GLU A 76 4.92 -0.91 2.72
C GLU A 76 5.64 -0.41 1.46
N PRO A 77 6.50 -1.20 0.77
CA PRO A 77 7.11 -0.76 -0.49
C PRO A 77 6.09 -0.50 -1.60
N LEU A 78 4.87 -1.04 -1.49
CA LEU A 78 3.80 -0.86 -2.48
C LEU A 78 2.98 0.41 -2.25
N LEU A 79 3.26 1.20 -1.20
CA LEU A 79 2.65 2.52 -1.00
C LEU A 79 3.04 3.52 -2.10
N GLU A 80 4.08 3.22 -2.88
CA GLU A 80 4.51 3.98 -4.06
C GLU A 80 3.92 3.45 -5.37
N ALA A 81 3.08 2.41 -5.32
CA ALA A 81 2.46 1.84 -6.51
C ALA A 81 1.44 2.82 -7.14
N PRO A 82 1.10 2.65 -8.42
CA PRO A 82 0.09 3.49 -9.06
C PRO A 82 -1.28 3.43 -8.37
N PRO A 83 -2.14 4.46 -8.53
CA PRO A 83 -3.41 4.58 -7.80
C PRO A 83 -4.32 3.35 -7.87
N ASN A 84 -4.28 2.62 -8.99
CA ASN A 84 -5.10 1.44 -9.21
C ASN A 84 -4.63 0.17 -8.48
N ILE A 85 -3.43 0.19 -7.89
CA ILE A 85 -2.89 -0.80 -6.94
C ILE A 85 -2.88 -0.24 -5.53
N LEU A 86 -2.43 1.01 -5.36
CA LEU A 86 -2.30 1.69 -4.07
C LEU A 86 -3.57 1.58 -3.21
N LYS A 87 -4.75 1.76 -3.82
CA LYS A 87 -6.01 1.66 -3.10
C LYS A 87 -6.23 0.32 -2.39
N TYR A 88 -5.70 -0.78 -2.92
CA TYR A 88 -5.79 -2.09 -2.30
C TYR A 88 -4.76 -2.25 -1.17
N VAL A 89 -3.60 -1.62 -1.30
CA VAL A 89 -2.55 -1.59 -0.27
C VAL A 89 -3.07 -0.84 0.95
N VAL A 90 -3.56 0.40 0.75
CA VAL A 90 -4.12 1.23 1.83
C VAL A 90 -5.33 0.56 2.48
N GLN A 91 -6.23 -0.03 1.68
CA GLN A 91 -7.36 -0.80 2.22
C GLN A 91 -6.89 -1.96 3.10
N GLN A 92 -5.80 -2.64 2.75
CA GLN A 92 -5.30 -3.75 3.56
C GLN A 92 -4.66 -3.28 4.86
N PHE A 93 -3.93 -2.16 4.85
CA PHE A 93 -3.44 -1.52 6.07
C PHE A 93 -4.59 -1.15 7.02
N ALA A 94 -5.64 -0.50 6.50
CA ALA A 94 -6.83 -0.13 7.27
C ALA A 94 -7.52 -1.33 7.95
N LYS A 95 -7.49 -2.52 7.32
CA LYS A 95 -8.07 -3.74 7.89
C LYS A 95 -7.19 -4.44 8.92
N VAL A 96 -5.87 -4.43 8.73
CA VAL A 96 -4.94 -5.25 9.53
C VAL A 96 -4.41 -4.48 10.73
N LEU A 97 -4.04 -3.20 10.55
CA LEU A 97 -3.49 -2.36 11.62
C LEU A 97 -4.38 -2.30 12.89
N PRO A 98 -5.73 -2.25 12.81
CA PRO A 98 -6.56 -2.26 14.01
C PRO A 98 -6.34 -3.46 14.92
N ASN A 99 -5.87 -4.59 14.38
CA ASN A 99 -5.74 -5.85 15.12
C ASN A 99 -4.29 -6.18 15.53
N ASP A 100 -3.31 -5.34 15.18
CA ASP A 100 -1.89 -5.59 15.45
C ASP A 100 -1.17 -4.33 15.95
N LEU A 101 -1.02 -4.22 17.27
CA LEU A 101 -0.36 -3.08 17.93
C LEU A 101 1.12 -2.97 17.57
N ASN A 102 1.81 -4.10 17.36
CA ASN A 102 3.22 -4.09 17.00
C ASN A 102 3.39 -3.56 15.57
N ALA A 103 2.50 -3.96 14.67
CA ALA A 103 2.47 -3.45 13.32
C ALA A 103 2.15 -1.94 13.27
N ARG A 104 1.23 -1.43 14.11
CA ARG A 104 0.98 0.02 14.21
C ARG A 104 2.22 0.81 14.58
N ARG A 105 2.95 0.36 15.62
CA ARG A 105 4.20 1.02 16.04
C ARG A 105 5.24 0.97 14.92
N SER A 106 5.43 -0.21 14.32
CA SER A 106 6.41 -0.41 13.25
C SER A 106 6.09 0.45 12.03
N PHE A 107 4.81 0.59 11.67
CA PHE A 107 4.33 1.37 10.53
C PHE A 107 4.63 2.88 10.67
N VAL A 108 4.65 3.41 11.90
CA VAL A 108 5.10 4.79 12.14
C VAL A 108 6.62 4.87 12.02
N GLN A 109 7.35 3.94 12.65
CA GLN A 109 8.81 3.95 12.68
C GLN A 109 9.45 3.75 11.30
N SER A 110 8.80 3.00 10.41
CA SER A 110 9.26 2.77 9.04
C SER A 110 8.90 3.89 8.06
N GLY A 111 8.16 4.92 8.51
CA GLY A 111 7.66 5.99 7.65
C GLY A 111 6.40 5.63 6.86
N GLY A 112 5.77 4.47 7.12
CA GLY A 112 4.51 4.07 6.48
C GLY A 112 3.38 5.08 6.70
N LEU A 113 3.23 5.60 7.93
CA LEU A 113 2.22 6.63 8.23
C LEU A 113 2.48 7.93 7.46
N GLN A 114 3.74 8.33 7.30
CA GLN A 114 4.11 9.49 6.49
C GLN A 114 3.68 9.31 5.03
N LYS A 115 4.00 8.15 4.45
CA LYS A 115 3.57 7.83 3.08
C LYS A 115 2.05 7.87 2.92
N ILE A 116 1.28 7.48 3.94
CA ILE A 116 -0.18 7.61 3.94
C ILE A 116 -0.62 9.08 3.88
N GLN A 117 0.02 9.98 4.61
CA GLN A 117 -0.32 11.41 4.56
C GLN A 117 -0.01 12.05 3.21
N GLU A 118 0.97 11.53 2.48
CA GLU A 118 1.36 11.99 1.15
C GLU A 118 0.43 11.49 0.04
N VAL A 119 -0.47 10.54 0.33
CA VAL A 119 -1.41 10.00 -0.66
C VAL A 119 -2.44 11.05 -1.06
N LYS A 120 -2.37 11.48 -2.32
CA LYS A 120 -3.39 12.33 -2.93
C LYS A 120 -4.63 11.50 -3.28
N CYS A 121 -5.78 11.87 -2.74
CA CYS A 121 -7.05 11.26 -3.06
C CYS A 121 -8.18 12.30 -3.08
N GLU A 122 -9.27 11.95 -3.75
CA GLU A 122 -10.48 12.78 -3.77
C GLU A 122 -11.26 12.58 -2.46
N VAL A 123 -11.71 13.68 -1.85
CA VAL A 123 -12.52 13.66 -0.63
C VAL A 123 -13.83 12.92 -0.90
N GLY A 124 -14.19 11.98 -0.01
CA GLY A 124 -15.35 11.10 -0.18
C GLY A 124 -15.11 9.88 -1.08
N SER A 125 -13.90 9.72 -1.63
CA SER A 125 -13.52 8.47 -2.28
C SER A 125 -13.28 7.36 -1.26
N LYS A 126 -13.44 6.08 -1.66
CA LYS A 126 -13.16 4.95 -0.75
C LYS A 126 -11.70 4.90 -0.30
N LEU A 127 -10.78 5.50 -1.06
CA LEU A 127 -9.38 5.61 -0.64
C LEU A 127 -9.24 6.58 0.53
N HIS A 128 -9.92 7.73 0.47
CA HIS A 128 -9.98 8.71 1.55
C HIS A 128 -10.54 8.06 2.83
N ASP A 129 -11.64 7.32 2.75
CA ASP A 129 -12.20 6.61 3.92
C ASP A 129 -11.18 5.69 4.59
N ASN A 130 -10.42 4.92 3.79
CA ASN A 130 -9.41 4.01 4.36
C ASN A 130 -8.24 4.78 5.00
N ILE A 131 -7.88 5.96 4.46
CA ILE A 131 -6.86 6.84 5.05
C ILE A 131 -7.36 7.38 6.39
N ASP A 132 -8.62 7.82 6.46
CA ASP A 132 -9.23 8.28 7.70
C ASP A 132 -9.28 7.17 8.76
N GLU A 133 -9.68 5.95 8.36
CA GLU A 133 -9.67 4.77 9.23
C GLU A 133 -8.26 4.49 9.79
N ILE A 134 -7.20 4.63 8.98
CA ILE A 134 -5.81 4.49 9.45
C ILE A 134 -5.43 5.62 10.39
N ASN A 135 -5.77 6.87 10.07
CA ASN A 135 -5.46 8.05 10.87
C ASN A 135 -6.08 7.96 12.28
N MET A 136 -7.31 7.45 12.38
CA MET A 136 -8.01 7.23 13.67
C MET A 136 -7.30 6.23 14.60
N LEU A 137 -6.34 5.45 14.10
CA LEU A 137 -5.55 4.53 14.93
C LEU A 137 -4.42 5.21 15.71
N TYR A 138 -4.12 6.47 15.37
CA TYR A 138 -3.00 7.24 15.92
C TYR A 138 -3.49 8.54 16.57
N PRO A 139 -2.78 9.04 17.60
CA PRO A 139 -3.02 10.37 18.14
C PRO A 139 -2.93 11.45 17.06
N GLN A 140 -3.77 12.48 17.16
CA GLN A 140 -3.84 13.56 16.17
C GLN A 140 -2.51 14.29 16.02
N GLU A 141 -1.74 14.39 17.09
CA GLU A 141 -0.40 14.99 17.09
C GLU A 141 0.56 14.22 16.19
N ILE A 142 0.48 12.89 16.19
CA ILE A 142 1.31 12.04 15.31
C ILE A 142 0.87 12.20 13.86
N VAL A 143 -0.44 12.16 13.59
CA VAL A 143 -0.98 12.34 12.23
C VAL A 143 -0.54 13.70 11.68
N ASN A 144 -0.76 14.77 12.45
CA ASN A 144 -0.39 16.13 12.10
C ASN A 144 1.12 16.29 11.85
N TYR A 145 1.96 15.69 12.71
CA TYR A 145 3.41 15.76 12.57
C TYR A 145 3.88 15.26 11.20
N TYR A 146 3.20 14.24 10.65
CA TYR A 146 3.49 13.69 9.32
C TYR A 146 2.66 14.30 8.19
N SER A 147 1.67 15.14 8.49
CA SER A 147 0.82 15.75 7.46
C SER A 147 1.62 16.78 6.63
N PRO A 148 1.51 16.74 5.29
CA PRO A 148 2.11 17.75 4.43
C PRO A 148 1.70 19.17 4.85
N ASN A 149 2.65 20.10 4.82
CA ASN A 149 2.44 21.51 5.13
C ASN A 149 1.98 21.81 6.57
N TYR A 150 2.02 20.85 7.49
CA TYR A 150 1.62 21.10 8.87
C TYR A 150 2.48 22.18 9.55
N ALA A 151 3.79 22.16 9.35
CA ALA A 151 4.69 23.19 9.87
C ALA A 151 4.32 24.60 9.35
N GLU A 152 3.99 24.73 8.07
CA GLU A 152 3.55 25.99 7.47
C GLU A 152 2.21 26.45 8.07
N SER A 153 1.27 25.52 8.29
CA SER A 153 -0.01 25.82 8.94
C SER A 153 0.15 26.30 10.38
N LEU A 154 1.19 25.85 11.08
CA LEU A 154 1.52 26.32 12.43
C LEU A 154 2.10 27.73 12.41
N LEU A 155 2.97 28.04 11.45
CA LEU A 155 3.53 29.38 11.26
C LEU A 155 2.43 30.40 10.95
N GLN A 156 1.50 30.07 10.03
CA GLN A 156 0.36 30.92 9.72
C GLN A 156 -0.53 31.23 10.95
N LYS A 157 -0.63 30.29 11.90
CA LYS A 157 -1.38 30.48 13.15
C LYS A 157 -0.67 31.39 14.17
N LEU A 158 0.61 31.71 13.99
CA LEU A 158 1.34 32.69 14.78
C LEU A 158 1.13 34.11 14.23
N ASP A 159 0.97 34.21 12.91
CA ASP A 159 0.75 35.47 12.20
C ASP A 159 -0.72 35.94 12.28
N ASP A 160 -1.62 35.12 12.84
CA ASP A 160 -3.04 35.44 13.01
C ASP A 160 -3.25 36.44 14.18
N PRO A 161 -3.64 37.71 13.90
CA PRO A 161 -3.74 38.77 14.90
C PRO A 161 -4.92 38.61 15.88
N SER A 162 -5.68 37.51 15.81
CA SER A 162 -6.87 37.25 16.62
C SER A 162 -6.61 36.58 17.98
N LYS A 163 -5.37 36.23 18.33
CA LYS A 163 -5.03 35.68 19.66
C LYS A 163 -4.65 36.78 20.66
N PRO A 164 -5.27 36.84 21.86
CA PRO A 164 -4.82 37.75 22.89
C PRO A 164 -3.39 37.40 23.34
N GLN A 165 -2.57 38.45 23.53
CA GLN A 165 -1.22 38.37 24.11
C GLN A 165 -1.22 37.75 25.51
#